data_AF-A0A6A1UGU1-F1
#
_entry.id   AF-A0A6A1UGU1-F1
#
_cell.length_a   1.000
_cell.length_b   1.000
_cell.length_c   1.000
_cell.angle_alpha   90.00
_cell.angle_beta   90.00
_cell.angle_gamma   90.00
#
_symmetry.space_group_name_H-M   'P 1'
#
loop_
_entity.id
_entity.type
_entity.pdbx_description
1 polymer ?
#
loop_
_entity_poly.entity_id
_entity_poly.type
_entity_poly.pdbx_seq_one_letter_code
_entity_poly.pdbx_strand_id
1 'polypeptide(L)'
;LWHETVKALNSLFQQWDAQAVALWNISGEPCSGSAINGTVFEDPANNPAITCDCTYDSNTTCHITQLKIDQNYFTGTLPAFIGNLSALTSL
;
A
#
# COMPACT_ATOMS: atom_id res chain seq x y z
N LEU A 1 15.33 2.00 -4.03
CA LEU A 1 14.26 2.65 -3.25
C LEU A 1 12.92 1.93 -3.46
N TRP A 2 12.37 1.92 -4.68
CA TRP A 2 11.14 1.19 -5.03
C TRP A 2 11.08 -0.27 -4.54
N HIS A 3 12.13 -1.06 -4.79
CA HIS A 3 12.21 -2.46 -4.34
C HIS A 3 12.08 -2.64 -2.81
N GLU A 4 12.58 -1.70 -2.01
CA GLU A 4 12.48 -1.77 -0.55
C GLU A 4 11.09 -1.38 -0.05
N THR A 5 10.40 -0.47 -0.74
CA THR A 5 8.99 -0.15 -0.51
C THR A 5 8.09 -1.37 -0.77
N VAL A 6 8.29 -2.06 -1.91
CA VAL A 6 7.51 -3.26 -2.26
C VAL A 6 7.75 -4.38 -1.24
N LYS A 7 9.00 -4.63 -0.84
CA LYS A 7 9.32 -5.59 0.21
C LYS A 7 8.64 -5.25 1.54
N ALA A 8 8.71 -3.99 1.97
CA ALA A 8 8.12 -3.56 3.23
C ALA A 8 6.59 -3.76 3.24
N LEU A 9 5.91 -3.41 2.15
CA LEU A 9 4.48 -3.66 2.00
C LEU A 9 4.16 -5.15 2.08
N ASN A 10 4.88 -5.99 1.33
CA ASN A 10 4.67 -7.44 1.33
C ASN A 10 4.95 -8.05 2.72
N SER A 11 5.98 -7.58 3.42
CA SER A 11 6.29 -8.03 4.78
C SER A 11 5.23 -7.61 5.80
N LEU A 12 4.62 -6.44 5.67
CA LEU A 12 3.49 -6.02 6.51
C LEU A 12 2.32 -6.99 6.33
N PHE A 13 2.00 -7.28 5.06
CA PHE A 13 0.88 -8.14 4.70
C PHE A 13 1.11 -9.57 5.17
N GLN A 14 2.33 -10.09 5.01
CA GLN A 14 2.70 -11.40 5.53
C GLN A 14 2.65 -11.46 7.06
N GLN A 15 3.16 -10.45 7.76
CA GLN A 15 3.20 -10.45 9.22
C GLN A 15 1.81 -10.47 9.85
N TRP A 16 0.85 -9.84 9.20
CA TRP A 16 -0.52 -9.74 9.70
C TRP A 16 -1.53 -10.64 8.97
N ASP A 17 -1.05 -11.55 8.12
CA ASP A 17 -1.88 -12.44 7.30
C ASP A 17 -2.97 -11.67 6.50
N ALA A 18 -2.58 -10.49 6.01
CA ALA A 18 -3.45 -9.61 5.22
C ALA A 18 -3.41 -10.02 3.74
N GLN A 19 -4.58 -10.02 3.10
CA GLN A 19 -4.70 -10.29 1.67
C GLN A 19 -5.16 -9.03 0.94
N ALA A 20 -4.61 -8.79 -0.25
CA ALA A 20 -5.12 -7.74 -1.13
C ALA A 20 -6.55 -8.05 -1.58
N VAL A 21 -7.39 -7.03 -1.68
CA VAL A 21 -8.73 -7.16 -2.29
C VAL A 21 -8.62 -7.33 -3.80
N ALA A 22 -9.66 -7.90 -4.43
CA ALA A 22 -9.68 -8.08 -5.90
C ALA A 22 -9.58 -6.77 -6.70
N LEU A 23 -9.91 -5.62 -6.07
CA LEU A 23 -9.73 -4.29 -6.66
C LEU A 23 -8.25 -3.94 -6.86
N TRP A 24 -7.35 -4.56 -6.10
CA TRP A 24 -5.93 -4.51 -6.35
C TRP A 24 -5.62 -5.51 -7.45
N ASN A 25 -5.50 -5.04 -8.69
CA ASN A 25 -5.09 -5.87 -9.82
C ASN A 25 -3.58 -6.16 -9.75
N ILE A 26 -3.14 -6.91 -8.74
CA ILE A 26 -1.73 -7.15 -8.46
C ILE A 26 -1.14 -8.20 -9.40
N SER A 27 -0.68 -7.76 -10.57
CA SER A 27 0.27 -8.49 -11.41
C SER A 27 1.70 -8.47 -10.85
N GLY A 28 1.88 -8.16 -9.55
CA GLY A 28 3.15 -7.95 -8.87
C GLY A 28 3.60 -6.49 -8.74
N GLU A 29 2.88 -5.54 -9.33
CA GLU A 29 3.15 -4.09 -9.26
C GLU A 29 2.14 -3.40 -8.33
N PRO A 30 2.53 -2.97 -7.11
CA PRO A 30 1.60 -2.37 -6.15
C PRO A 30 0.93 -1.07 -6.63
N CYS A 31 1.62 -0.22 -7.39
CA CYS A 31 1.04 1.03 -7.88
C CYS A 31 0.29 0.84 -9.20
N SER A 32 -0.71 -0.05 -9.17
CA SER A 32 -1.58 -0.36 -10.31
C SER A 32 -3.05 -0.51 -9.88
N GLY A 33 -3.97 -0.57 -10.85
CA GLY A 33 -5.40 -0.76 -10.58
C GLY A 33 -5.97 0.31 -9.65
N SER A 34 -6.63 -0.11 -8.56
CA SER A 34 -7.25 0.78 -7.57
C SER A 34 -6.28 1.74 -6.88
N ALA A 35 -4.99 1.42 -6.83
CA ALA A 35 -3.97 2.27 -6.19
C ALA A 35 -3.74 3.61 -6.91
N ILE A 36 -4.09 3.70 -8.21
CA ILE A 36 -3.84 4.88 -9.06
C ILE A 36 -5.07 5.39 -9.83
N ASN A 37 -6.18 4.65 -9.84
CA ASN A 37 -7.33 4.96 -10.70
C ASN A 37 -8.40 5.86 -10.04
N GLY A 38 -8.14 6.40 -8.85
CA GLY A 38 -9.08 7.24 -8.11
C GLY A 38 -10.20 6.47 -7.39
N THR A 39 -10.05 5.16 -7.19
CA THR A 39 -10.92 4.41 -6.27
C THR A 39 -10.93 5.10 -4.91
N VAL A 40 -12.12 5.25 -4.32
CA VAL A 40 -12.27 5.91 -3.01
C VAL A 40 -11.47 5.14 -1.97
N PHE A 41 -10.48 5.78 -1.36
CA PHE A 41 -9.61 5.18 -0.34
C PHE A 41 -10.39 4.69 0.88
N GLU A 42 -11.49 5.38 1.22
CA GLU A 42 -12.35 5.03 2.36
C GLU A 42 -13.41 3.97 2.07
N ASP A 43 -13.51 3.48 0.84
CA ASP A 43 -14.49 2.45 0.49
C ASP A 43 -14.22 1.16 1.30
N PRO A 44 -15.19 0.62 2.06
CA PRO A 44 -15.03 -0.63 2.79
C PRO A 44 -14.67 -1.83 1.90
N ALA A 45 -15.04 -1.83 0.62
CA ALA A 45 -14.65 -2.86 -0.34
C ALA A 45 -13.18 -2.76 -0.77
N ASN A 46 -12.52 -1.64 -0.48
CA ASN A 46 -11.11 -1.37 -0.75
C ASN A 46 -10.33 -1.44 0.58
N ASN A 47 -10.33 -2.60 1.24
CA ASN A 47 -9.59 -2.81 2.49
C ASN A 47 -8.94 -4.21 2.51
N PRO A 48 -7.59 -4.30 2.54
CA PRO A 48 -6.63 -3.21 2.63
C PRO A 48 -6.58 -2.35 1.37
N ALA A 49 -6.18 -1.07 1.53
CA ALA A 49 -6.02 -0.10 0.44
C ALA A 49 -4.65 0.58 0.47
N ILE A 50 -4.14 0.87 -0.73
CA ILE A 50 -3.01 1.78 -0.91
C ILE A 50 -3.41 2.84 -1.93
N THR A 51 -2.82 4.02 -1.80
CA THR A 51 -2.83 5.04 -2.85
C THR A 51 -1.40 5.35 -3.21
N CYS A 52 -1.14 5.42 -4.51
CA CYS A 52 0.14 5.83 -5.04
C CYS A 52 0.05 7.21 -5.67
N ASP A 53 1.10 7.99 -5.45
CA ASP A 53 1.38 9.19 -6.23
C ASP A 53 2.49 8.85 -7.23
N CYS A 54 2.14 8.89 -8.51
CA CYS A 54 3.02 8.61 -9.64
C CYS A 54 3.46 9.87 -10.37
N THR A 55 3.38 11.04 -9.74
CA THR A 55 3.80 12.31 -10.36
C THR A 55 5.28 12.63 -10.15
N TYR A 56 6.00 11.79 -9.41
CA TYR A 56 7.43 11.92 -9.16
C TYR A 56 8.26 11.65 -10.42
N ASP A 57 9.44 12.27 -10.48
CA ASP A 57 10.42 12.11 -11.56
C ASP A 57 9.81 12.16 -12.96
N SER A 58 9.02 13.20 -13.24
CA SER A 58 8.31 13.36 -14.53
C SER A 58 7.40 12.17 -14.89
N ASN A 59 6.64 11.68 -13.91
CA ASN A 59 5.71 10.55 -14.02
C ASN A 59 6.36 9.18 -14.26
N THR A 60 7.63 9.00 -13.88
CA THR A 60 8.35 7.72 -14.05
C THR A 60 8.53 6.95 -12.75
N THR A 61 8.34 7.61 -11.61
CA THR A 61 8.45 7.00 -10.28
C THR A 61 7.11 7.11 -9.56
N CYS A 62 6.67 6.00 -8.97
CA CYS A 62 5.52 5.95 -8.10
C CYS A 62 5.94 5.74 -6.64
N HIS A 63 5.23 6.37 -5.73
CA HIS A 63 5.39 6.17 -4.30
C HIS A 63 4.05 5.90 -3.63
N ILE A 64 4.03 4.94 -2.69
CA ILE A 64 2.87 4.72 -1.81
C ILE A 64 2.80 5.88 -0.83
N THR A 65 1.70 6.64 -0.89
CA THR A 65 1.46 7.81 -0.02
C THR A 65 0.40 7.53 1.04
N GLN A 66 -0.46 6.54 0.82
CA GLN A 66 -1.48 6.15 1.78
C GLN A 66 -1.53 4.63 1.89
N LEU A 67 -1.71 4.13 3.11
CA LEU A 67 -1.90 2.72 3.43
C LEU A 67 -3.07 2.62 4.41
N LYS A 68 -4.04 1.74 4.13
CA LYS A 68 -5.17 1.44 5.01
C LYS A 68 -5.17 -0.03 5.36
N ILE A 69 -5.26 -0.30 6.65
CA ILE A 69 -5.16 -1.62 7.27
C ILE A 69 -6.05 -1.77 8.52
N ASP A 70 -6.98 -0.83 8.71
CA ASP A 70 -7.73 -0.55 9.93
C ASP A 70 -8.88 -1.52 10.27
N GLN A 71 -9.34 -2.36 9.34
CA GLN A 71 -10.41 -3.34 9.57
C GLN A 71 -9.90 -4.76 9.72
N ASN A 72 -8.61 -4.89 9.99
CA ASN A 72 -8.03 -6.16 10.30
C ASN A 72 -7.78 -6.19 11.81
N TYR A 73 -8.16 -7.28 12.47
CA TYR A 73 -7.98 -7.48 13.92
C TYR A 73 -6.49 -7.73 14.26
N PHE A 74 -5.60 -6.90 13.71
CA PHE A 74 -4.16 -7.00 13.87
C PHE A 74 -3.79 -6.80 15.33
N THR A 75 -2.89 -7.65 15.81
CA THR A 75 -2.37 -7.59 17.17
C THR A 75 -0.85 -7.49 17.14
N GLY A 76 -0.27 -6.98 18.23
CA GLY A 76 1.18 -6.78 18.33
C GLY A 76 1.62 -5.37 17.92
N THR A 77 2.91 -5.23 17.62
CA THR A 77 3.53 -3.92 17.33
C THR A 77 3.54 -3.65 15.83
N LEU A 78 3.33 -2.39 15.44
CA LEU A 78 3.59 -1.93 14.08
C LEU A 78 5.07 -2.14 13.74
N PRO A 79 5.41 -2.95 12.72
CA PRO A 79 6.80 -3.27 12.45
C PRO A 79 7.59 -2.06 11.95
N ALA A 80 8.83 -1.90 12.43
CA ALA A 80 9.66 -0.74 12.11
C ALA A 80 9.98 -0.59 10.61
N PHE A 81 9.91 -1.68 9.84
CA PHE A 81 10.11 -1.65 8.40
C PHE A 81 9.01 -0.86 7.65
N ILE A 82 7.91 -0.48 8.30
CA ILE A 82 6.98 0.50 7.73
C ILE A 82 7.67 1.83 7.40
N GLY A 83 8.78 2.16 8.06
CA GLY A 83 9.61 3.33 7.72
C GLY A 83 10.21 3.30 6.32
N ASN A 84 10.23 2.15 5.63
CA ASN A 84 10.64 2.06 4.23
C ASN A 84 9.55 2.59 3.26
N LEU A 85 8.31 2.79 3.73
CA LEU A 85 7.27 3.56 3.05
C LEU A 85 7.51 5.06 3.29
N SER A 86 8.67 5.56 2.85
CA SER A 86 9.16 6.90 3.21
C SER A 86 8.31 8.08 2.69
N ALA A 87 7.43 7.84 1.72
CA ALA A 87 6.51 8.83 1.18
C ALA A 87 5.10 8.76 1.82
N LEU A 88 4.91 7.89 2.82
CA LEU A 88 3.62 7.71 3.46
C LEU A 88 3.21 8.99 4.21
N THR A 89 2.04 9.52 3.86
CA THR A 89 1.42 10.69 4.50
C THR A 89 0.16 10.33 5.29
N SER A 90 -0.40 9.14 5.07
CA SER A 90 -1.57 8.61 5.78
C SER A 90 -1.44 7.11 6.06
N LEU A 91 -1.78 6.68 7.27
CA LEU A 91 -1.79 5.28 7.75
C LEU A 91 -3.08 4.99 8.52
#